data_AF-I2NP95-F1
#
_entry.id   AF-I2NP95-F1
#
_cell.length_a   1.000
_cell.length_b   1.000
_cell.length_c   1.000
_cell.angle_alpha   90.00
_cell.angle_beta   90.00
_cell.angle_gamma   90.00
#
_symmetry.space_group_name_H-M   'P 1'
#
loop_
_entity.id
_entity.type
_entity.pdbx_description
1 polymer ?
#
loop_
_entity_poly.entity_id
_entity_poly.type
_entity_poly.pdbx_seq_one_letter_code
_entity_poly.pdbx_strand_id
1 'polypeptide(L)'
;MKPMTLHKKGRLKTSSISFSKPYQSGMTLIEVLVAMFVLAIGVLALLAIQLRTVSSVREAEGQTIVSQLTQNLVEGMLINPRLEKCDTHQAGATKSGRDRGWCKNYRDYYTTYGDSSTEPLKKGPLKESMKKEELAKAQLGKFHDELKAALPDSAFYYSVCQDSLNKEPTYDGAFHENCDKKAGADTVIKVLWLKDLEGGKAASDVKTYEDSIIYTYQVRVREK
;
A
#
# COMPACT_ATOMS: atom_id res chain seq x y z
N MET A 1 28.60 -85.72 23.35
CA MET A 1 28.81 -85.06 24.66
C MET A 1 30.30 -85.02 24.95
N LYS A 2 30.89 -83.82 25.02
CA LYS A 2 32.28 -83.57 25.43
C LYS A 2 32.26 -82.32 26.33
N PRO A 3 32.85 -82.35 27.53
CA PRO A 3 32.61 -81.32 28.53
C PRO A 3 33.51 -80.08 28.36
N MET A 4 32.95 -78.98 28.85
CA MET A 4 33.54 -77.68 29.15
C MET A 4 34.90 -77.76 29.85
N THR A 5 35.79 -76.79 29.60
CA THR A 5 36.48 -76.04 30.67
C THR A 5 37.03 -74.71 30.15
N LEU A 6 36.80 -73.70 30.98
CA LEU A 6 37.04 -72.28 30.78
C LEU A 6 38.45 -71.94 31.29
N HIS A 7 39.23 -71.12 30.58
CA HIS A 7 40.36 -70.43 31.21
C HIS A 7 40.48 -68.97 30.76
N LYS A 8 40.52 -68.12 31.77
CA LYS A 8 40.47 -66.65 31.80
C LYS A 8 41.88 -66.08 31.57
N LYS A 9 42.03 -65.08 30.70
CA LYS A 9 43.07 -64.04 30.84
C LYS A 9 42.71 -62.79 30.03
N GLY A 10 42.00 -61.87 30.69
CA GLY A 10 41.79 -60.52 30.19
C GLY A 10 43.11 -59.74 30.20
N ARG A 11 43.53 -59.28 29.03
CA ARG A 11 44.68 -58.39 28.87
C ARG A 11 44.16 -56.95 28.94
N LEU A 12 44.53 -56.22 29.99
CA LEU A 12 44.30 -54.78 30.09
C LEU A 12 44.95 -54.08 28.88
N LYS A 13 44.14 -53.46 28.02
CA LYS A 13 44.61 -52.45 27.07
C LYS A 13 44.63 -51.12 27.80
N THR A 14 45.83 -50.64 28.14
CA THR A 14 46.04 -49.24 28.48
C THR A 14 45.77 -48.40 27.23
N SER A 15 44.62 -47.74 27.18
CA SER A 15 44.36 -46.66 26.23
C SER A 15 45.21 -45.45 26.64
N SER A 16 46.27 -45.17 25.89
CA SER A 16 46.97 -43.89 25.95
C SER A 16 45.98 -42.81 25.53
N ILE A 17 45.50 -42.01 26.49
CA ILE A 17 44.82 -40.75 26.20
C ILE A 17 45.89 -39.82 25.63
N SER A 18 45.92 -39.71 24.31
CA SER A 18 46.65 -38.66 23.62
C SER A 18 45.97 -37.33 23.95
N PHE A 19 46.56 -36.58 24.88
CA PHE A 19 46.24 -35.17 25.08
C PHE A 19 46.66 -34.44 23.80
N SER A 20 45.71 -34.14 22.91
CA SER A 20 45.95 -33.18 21.84
C SER A 20 46.20 -31.83 22.50
N LYS A 21 47.43 -31.31 22.36
CA LYS A 21 47.72 -29.90 22.68
C LYS A 21 46.72 -29.03 21.89
N PRO A 22 45.97 -28.12 22.52
CA PRO A 22 45.28 -27.11 21.74
C PRO A 22 46.36 -26.30 21.01
N TYR A 23 46.29 -26.29 19.69
CA TYR A 23 47.09 -25.40 18.87
C TYR A 23 46.61 -23.98 19.19
N GLN A 24 47.25 -23.33 20.16
CA GLN A 24 47.02 -21.92 20.43
C GLN A 24 47.75 -21.15 19.33
N SER A 25 47.08 -21.00 18.18
CA SER A 25 47.58 -20.20 17.07
C SER A 25 47.60 -18.74 17.53
N GLY A 26 48.78 -18.15 17.60
CA GLY A 26 48.92 -16.72 17.86
C GLY A 26 48.25 -15.93 16.73
N MET A 27 47.52 -14.87 17.10
CA MET A 27 46.82 -14.01 16.14
C MET A 27 47.87 -13.28 15.30
N THR A 28 47.98 -13.64 14.02
CA THR A 28 48.96 -13.01 13.13
C THR A 28 48.46 -11.64 12.68
N LEU A 29 49.36 -10.66 12.52
CA LEU A 29 48.98 -9.30 12.10
C LEU A 29 48.21 -9.30 10.77
N ILE A 30 48.57 -10.20 9.86
CA ILE A 30 47.90 -10.35 8.57
C ILE A 30 46.46 -10.88 8.70
N GLU A 31 46.19 -11.77 9.66
CA GLU A 31 44.85 -12.31 9.91
C GLU A 31 43.90 -11.22 10.42
N VAL A 32 44.39 -10.32 11.29
CA VAL A 32 43.61 -9.17 11.78
C VAL A 32 43.32 -8.18 10.65
N LEU A 33 44.30 -7.88 9.80
CA LEU A 33 44.10 -6.97 8.66
C LEU A 33 43.06 -7.52 7.67
N VAL A 34 43.14 -8.81 7.35
CA VAL A 34 42.17 -9.46 6.47
C VAL A 34 40.78 -9.48 7.13
N ALA A 35 40.69 -9.78 8.42
CA ALA A 35 39.42 -9.75 9.15
C ALA A 35 38.77 -8.35 9.16
N MET A 36 39.55 -7.29 9.39
CA MET A 36 39.05 -5.91 9.35
C MET A 36 38.58 -5.51 7.94
N PHE A 37 39.29 -5.94 6.89
CA PHE A 37 38.89 -5.67 5.51
C PHE A 37 37.59 -6.38 5.14
N VAL A 38 37.46 -7.66 5.48
CA VAL A 38 36.23 -8.43 5.24
C VAL A 38 35.06 -7.86 6.05
N LEU A 39 35.30 -7.44 7.30
CA LEU A 39 34.30 -6.79 8.14
C LEU A 39 33.84 -5.46 7.53
N ALA A 40 34.76 -4.62 7.06
CA ALA A 40 34.42 -3.34 6.42
C ALA A 40 33.55 -3.55 5.18
N ILE A 41 33.91 -4.51 4.31
CA ILE A 41 33.07 -4.86 3.15
C ILE A 41 31.70 -5.40 3.59
N GLY A 42 31.66 -6.23 4.62
CA GLY A 42 30.41 -6.76 5.17
C GLY A 42 29.47 -5.66 5.68
N VAL A 43 30.00 -4.68 6.41
CA VAL A 43 29.23 -3.53 6.90
C VAL A 43 28.73 -2.66 5.74
N LEU A 44 29.57 -2.37 4.75
CA LEU A 44 29.16 -1.60 3.57
C LEU A 44 28.05 -2.32 2.77
N ALA A 45 28.17 -3.64 2.61
CA ALA A 45 27.14 -4.45 1.97
C ALA A 45 25.82 -4.42 2.74
N LEU A 46 25.86 -4.54 4.07
CA LEU A 46 24.69 -4.45 4.93
C LEU A 46 24.02 -3.07 4.87
N LEU A 47 24.79 -1.99 4.90
CA LEU A 47 24.27 -0.62 4.78
C LEU A 47 23.60 -0.39 3.42
N ALA A 48 24.19 -0.89 2.33
CA ALA A 48 23.61 -0.79 1.00
C ALA A 48 22.27 -1.56 0.89
N ILE A 49 22.16 -2.73 1.54
CA ILE A 49 20.91 -3.50 1.60
C ILE A 49 19.86 -2.74 2.41
N GLN A 50 20.24 -2.18 3.57
CA GLN A 50 19.33 -1.40 4.42
C GLN A 50 18.76 -0.19 3.67
N LEU A 51 19.58 0.54 2.91
CA LEU A 51 19.14 1.66 2.08
C LEU A 51 18.09 1.25 1.03
N ARG A 52 18.26 0.08 0.39
CA ARG A 52 17.27 -0.45 -0.57
C ARG A 52 15.98 -0.92 0.10
N THR A 53 16.04 -1.43 1.33
CA THR A 53 14.83 -1.84 2.06
C THR A 53 13.99 -0.65 2.52
N VAL A 54 14.62 0.48 2.87
CA VAL A 54 13.91 1.68 3.31
C VAL A 54 13.05 2.28 2.20
N SER A 55 13.54 2.31 0.95
CA SER A 55 12.76 2.83 -0.18
C SER A 55 11.54 1.96 -0.51
N SER A 56 11.69 0.63 -0.42
CA SER A 56 10.60 -0.34 -0.63
C SER A 56 9.54 -0.29 0.49
N VAL A 57 9.94 -0.06 1.74
CA VAL A 57 8.99 0.12 2.85
C VAL A 57 8.17 1.40 2.68
N ARG A 58 8.83 2.52 2.33
CA ARG A 58 8.13 3.80 2.08
C ARG A 58 7.15 3.74 0.91
N GLU A 59 7.44 2.92 -0.10
CA GLU A 59 6.51 2.66 -1.22
C GLU A 59 5.27 1.89 -0.77
N ALA A 60 5.45 0.83 0.01
CA ALA A 60 4.34 0.05 0.57
C ALA A 60 3.51 0.85 1.59
N GLU A 61 4.15 1.74 2.35
CA GLU A 61 3.48 2.64 3.30
C GLU A 61 2.54 3.62 2.59
N GLY A 62 3.00 4.27 1.51
CA GLY A 62 2.17 5.21 0.74
C GLY A 62 0.91 4.55 0.19
N GLN A 63 1.04 3.37 -0.40
CA GLN A 63 -0.09 2.56 -0.90
C GLN A 63 -1.09 2.21 0.21
N THR A 64 -0.58 1.81 1.37
CA THR A 64 -1.43 1.41 2.52
C THR A 64 -2.20 2.60 3.08
N ILE A 65 -1.54 3.76 3.23
CA ILE A 65 -2.17 4.96 3.78
C ILE A 65 -3.24 5.49 2.81
N VAL A 66 -2.93 5.60 1.51
CA VAL A 66 -3.92 6.04 0.50
C VAL A 66 -5.14 5.11 0.49
N SER A 67 -4.93 3.79 0.58
CA SER A 67 -6.02 2.83 0.69
C SER A 67 -6.89 3.10 1.92
N GLN A 68 -6.30 3.26 3.11
CA GLN A 68 -7.06 3.51 4.34
C GLN A 68 -7.86 4.81 4.28
N LEU A 69 -7.23 5.90 3.81
CA LEU A 69 -7.90 7.19 3.66
C LEU A 69 -9.08 7.12 2.68
N THR A 70 -8.88 6.40 1.57
CA THR A 70 -9.94 6.22 0.58
C THR A 70 -11.08 5.37 1.14
N GLN A 71 -10.79 4.33 1.92
CA GLN A 71 -11.83 3.54 2.60
C GLN A 71 -12.60 4.36 3.64
N ASN A 72 -11.93 5.21 4.41
CA ASN A 72 -12.61 6.13 5.34
C ASN A 72 -13.59 7.05 4.59
N LEU A 73 -13.22 7.52 3.39
CA LEU A 73 -14.11 8.28 2.53
C LEU A 73 -15.29 7.43 2.03
N VAL A 74 -15.05 6.18 1.59
CA VAL A 74 -16.11 5.24 1.21
C VAL A 74 -17.11 5.04 2.36
N GLU A 75 -16.63 4.79 3.57
CA GLU A 75 -17.48 4.62 4.74
C GLU A 75 -18.30 5.88 5.02
N GLY A 76 -17.67 7.06 4.94
CA GLY A 76 -18.35 8.35 5.06
C GLY A 76 -19.44 8.55 4.01
N MET A 77 -19.20 8.12 2.77
CA MET A 77 -20.20 8.15 1.69
C MET A 77 -21.37 7.21 1.99
N LEU A 78 -21.09 5.96 2.39
CA LEU A 78 -22.09 4.94 2.68
C LEU A 78 -23.05 5.32 3.82
N ILE A 79 -22.61 6.15 4.76
CA ILE A 79 -23.43 6.64 5.88
C ILE A 79 -24.47 7.66 5.43
N ASN A 80 -24.17 8.50 4.42
CA ASN A 80 -25.09 9.54 3.95
C ASN A 80 -25.24 9.55 2.42
N PRO A 81 -25.81 8.50 1.81
CA PRO A 81 -26.16 8.49 0.40
C PRO A 81 -27.36 9.42 0.16
N ARG A 82 -27.52 9.91 -1.08
CA ARG A 82 -28.84 10.33 -1.56
C ARG A 82 -29.69 9.11 -1.86
N LEU A 83 -30.97 9.22 -1.56
CA LEU A 83 -31.95 8.21 -1.95
C LEU A 83 -32.71 8.76 -3.14
N GLU A 84 -32.59 8.09 -4.27
CA GLU A 84 -33.29 8.41 -5.51
C GLU A 84 -34.10 7.19 -5.95
N LYS A 85 -35.16 7.40 -6.73
CA LYS A 85 -35.94 6.28 -7.27
C LYS A 85 -35.06 5.52 -8.26
N CYS A 86 -35.03 4.20 -8.16
CA CYS A 86 -34.25 3.39 -9.09
C CYS A 86 -34.84 3.47 -10.50
N ASP A 87 -34.00 3.73 -11.50
CA ASP A 87 -34.42 3.71 -12.92
C ASP A 87 -34.63 2.28 -13.42
N THR A 88 -33.86 1.33 -12.87
CA THR A 88 -33.89 -0.11 -13.17
C THR A 88 -34.14 -0.93 -11.90
N HIS A 89 -34.59 -2.16 -12.06
CA HIS A 89 -34.85 -3.04 -10.92
C HIS A 89 -33.51 -3.54 -10.35
N GLN A 90 -32.98 -2.87 -9.32
CA GLN A 90 -31.73 -3.27 -8.68
C GLN A 90 -31.96 -4.29 -7.54
N ALA A 91 -31.08 -5.28 -7.43
CA ALA A 91 -31.01 -6.16 -6.27
C ALA A 91 -30.50 -5.35 -5.06
N GLY A 92 -31.29 -5.27 -3.98
CA GLY A 92 -30.97 -4.46 -2.79
C GLY A 92 -31.92 -3.26 -2.57
N ALA A 93 -32.76 -2.92 -3.55
CA ALA A 93 -33.75 -1.87 -3.39
C ALA A 93 -34.77 -2.22 -2.28
N THR A 94 -35.01 -1.29 -1.34
CA THR A 94 -36.06 -1.45 -0.32
C THR A 94 -37.42 -1.43 -1.04
N LYS A 95 -38.02 -2.60 -1.26
CA LYS A 95 -39.26 -2.73 -2.01
C LYS A 95 -40.42 -2.10 -1.24
N SER A 96 -41.00 -1.03 -1.78
CA SER A 96 -42.33 -0.56 -1.39
C SER A 96 -43.27 -0.68 -2.60
N GLY A 97 -43.95 -1.81 -2.74
CA GLY A 97 -45.01 -2.01 -3.75
C GLY A 97 -44.55 -2.11 -5.21
N ARG A 98 -45.45 -1.76 -6.15
CA ARG A 98 -45.20 -1.75 -7.62
C ARG A 98 -44.22 -0.65 -8.07
N ASP A 99 -43.75 0.18 -7.14
CA ASP A 99 -42.78 1.23 -7.39
C ASP A 99 -41.37 0.66 -7.42
N ARG A 100 -40.57 1.12 -8.38
CA ARG A 100 -39.12 0.88 -8.40
C ARG A 100 -38.57 1.41 -7.08
N GLY A 101 -37.88 0.58 -6.30
CA GLY A 101 -37.45 0.94 -4.94
C GLY A 101 -36.47 2.11 -4.87
N TRP A 102 -35.90 2.37 -3.70
CA TRP A 102 -34.93 3.45 -3.50
C TRP A 102 -33.50 2.95 -3.70
N CYS A 103 -32.74 3.70 -4.49
CA CYS A 103 -31.33 3.46 -4.80
C CYS A 103 -30.45 4.51 -4.12
N LYS A 104 -29.26 4.10 -3.70
CA LYS A 104 -28.24 4.99 -3.17
C LYS A 104 -27.58 5.72 -4.33
N ASN A 105 -27.37 7.02 -4.19
CA ASN A 105 -26.68 7.86 -5.17
C ASN A 105 -25.70 8.78 -4.44
N TYR A 106 -24.50 8.98 -5.01
CA TYR A 106 -23.42 9.78 -4.43
C TYR A 106 -23.08 11.03 -5.25
N ARG A 107 -24.01 11.57 -6.05
CA ARG A 107 -23.79 12.73 -6.93
C ARG A 107 -23.20 13.95 -6.22
N ASP A 108 -23.49 14.14 -4.94
CA ASP A 108 -22.93 15.23 -4.14
C ASP A 108 -21.41 15.14 -3.95
N TYR A 109 -20.85 13.94 -4.12
CA TYR A 109 -19.42 13.68 -4.07
C TYR A 109 -18.76 13.72 -5.45
N TYR A 110 -19.52 13.74 -6.55
CA TYR A 110 -18.91 13.68 -7.88
C TYR A 110 -18.08 14.93 -8.14
N THR A 111 -16.81 14.72 -8.47
CA THR A 111 -15.83 15.78 -8.70
C THR A 111 -15.25 15.65 -10.10
N THR A 112 -14.85 16.75 -10.72
CA THR A 112 -14.00 16.66 -11.92
C THR A 112 -12.62 16.13 -11.54
N TYR A 113 -11.93 16.79 -10.61
CA TYR A 113 -10.78 16.25 -9.87
C TYR A 113 -10.45 17.16 -8.67
N GLY A 114 -9.70 16.63 -7.70
CA GLY A 114 -8.94 17.41 -6.72
C GLY A 114 -7.46 17.09 -6.84
N ASP A 115 -6.60 18.07 -6.60
CA ASP A 115 -5.14 17.89 -6.68
C ASP A 115 -4.42 18.53 -5.48
N SER A 116 -3.16 18.19 -5.27
CA SER A 116 -2.32 18.69 -4.15
C SER A 116 -2.15 20.23 -4.05
N SER A 117 -2.33 20.94 -5.17
CA SER A 117 -2.16 22.40 -5.32
C SER A 117 -3.46 23.19 -5.13
N THR A 118 -4.61 22.57 -5.43
CA THR A 118 -5.91 23.19 -5.22
C THR A 118 -6.17 23.34 -3.74
N GLU A 119 -6.42 24.58 -3.30
CA GLU A 119 -6.99 24.79 -1.97
C GLU A 119 -8.26 23.95 -1.85
N PRO A 120 -8.47 23.29 -0.70
CA PRO A 120 -9.54 22.32 -0.58
C PRO A 120 -10.87 22.95 -0.92
N LEU A 121 -11.55 22.39 -1.93
CA LEU A 121 -12.92 22.68 -2.37
C LEU A 121 -13.73 23.38 -1.26
N LYS A 122 -13.73 24.73 -1.25
CA LYS A 122 -14.31 25.64 -0.24
C LYS A 122 -14.94 24.94 0.97
N LYS A 123 -14.08 24.59 1.94
CA LYS A 123 -14.48 23.93 3.19
C LYS A 123 -15.19 24.90 4.14
N GLY A 124 -16.42 24.56 4.51
CA GLY A 124 -16.88 24.86 5.85
C GLY A 124 -16.38 23.77 6.81
N PRO A 125 -16.13 24.06 8.10
CA PRO A 125 -15.92 23.00 9.09
C PRO A 125 -17.11 22.05 9.11
N LEU A 126 -16.91 20.80 9.54
CA LEU A 126 -18.03 19.91 9.88
C LEU A 126 -18.87 20.61 10.96
N LYS A 127 -20.16 20.81 10.69
CA LYS A 127 -21.13 21.40 11.64
C LYS A 127 -22.15 20.34 12.03
N GLU A 128 -22.78 20.52 13.18
CA GLU A 128 -23.85 19.62 13.66
C GLU A 128 -25.04 19.54 12.70
N SER A 129 -25.30 20.60 11.91
CA SER A 129 -26.32 20.61 10.87
C SER A 129 -25.75 21.18 9.57
N MET A 130 -25.79 20.36 8.52
CA MET A 130 -25.31 20.71 7.18
C MET A 130 -26.22 20.07 6.13
N LYS A 131 -26.30 20.69 4.95
CA LYS A 131 -26.92 20.04 3.79
C LYS A 131 -26.04 18.89 3.30
N LYS A 132 -26.60 17.91 2.58
CA LYS A 132 -25.84 16.75 2.09
C LYS A 132 -24.67 17.15 1.19
N GLU A 133 -24.86 18.17 0.36
CA GLU A 133 -23.83 18.75 -0.50
C GLU A 133 -22.69 19.38 0.31
N GLU A 134 -23.03 20.03 1.43
CA GLU A 134 -22.05 20.67 2.30
C GLU A 134 -21.25 19.62 3.08
N LEU A 135 -21.92 18.55 3.54
CA LEU A 135 -21.25 17.43 4.18
C LEU A 135 -20.29 16.72 3.22
N ALA A 136 -20.73 16.42 1.99
CA ALA A 136 -19.91 15.77 0.97
C ALA A 136 -18.65 16.60 0.66
N LYS A 137 -18.80 17.92 0.51
CA LYS A 137 -17.66 18.84 0.35
C LYS A 137 -16.72 18.83 1.55
N ALA A 138 -17.26 18.84 2.77
CA ALA A 138 -16.44 18.78 3.98
C ALA A 138 -15.66 17.46 4.09
N GLN A 139 -16.28 16.32 3.74
CA GLN A 139 -15.62 15.01 3.73
C GLN A 139 -14.56 14.89 2.64
N LEU A 140 -14.85 15.30 1.40
CA LEU A 140 -13.85 15.36 0.32
C LEU A 140 -12.70 16.28 0.68
N GLY A 141 -13.03 17.38 1.33
CA GLY A 141 -12.05 18.30 1.87
C GLY A 141 -11.14 17.63 2.90
N LYS A 142 -11.72 16.98 3.92
CA LYS A 142 -10.93 16.27 4.94
C LYS A 142 -10.03 15.22 4.30
N PHE A 143 -10.57 14.44 3.35
CA PHE A 143 -9.81 13.46 2.57
C PHE A 143 -8.61 14.10 1.85
N HIS A 144 -8.80 15.26 1.21
CA HIS A 144 -7.70 16.00 0.59
C HIS A 144 -6.61 16.40 1.61
N ASP A 145 -6.99 16.91 2.80
CA ASP A 145 -6.00 17.29 3.81
C ASP A 145 -5.21 16.10 4.31
N GLU A 146 -5.90 14.97 4.55
CA GLU A 146 -5.27 13.74 5.00
C GLU A 146 -4.34 13.17 3.92
N LEU A 147 -4.72 13.24 2.64
CA LEU A 147 -3.83 12.88 1.53
C LEU A 147 -2.60 13.79 1.47
N LYS A 148 -2.79 15.11 1.59
CA LYS A 148 -1.70 16.08 1.58
C LYS A 148 -0.74 15.91 2.76
N ALA A 149 -1.27 15.55 3.93
CA ALA A 149 -0.46 15.25 5.10
C ALA A 149 0.28 13.90 4.96
N ALA A 150 -0.33 12.90 4.33
CA ALA A 150 0.28 11.60 4.08
C ALA A 150 1.33 11.61 2.95
N LEU A 151 1.17 12.52 1.99
CA LEU A 151 1.99 12.63 0.77
C LEU A 151 2.58 14.06 0.65
N PRO A 152 3.42 14.50 1.61
CA PRO A 152 3.88 15.89 1.68
C PRO A 152 4.76 16.31 0.50
N ASP A 153 5.55 15.37 -0.04
CA ASP A 153 6.53 15.62 -1.11
C ASP A 153 6.04 15.08 -2.47
N SER A 154 4.80 14.61 -2.56
CA SER A 154 4.24 13.96 -3.73
C SER A 154 3.06 14.75 -4.30
N ALA A 155 3.09 15.02 -5.59
CA ALA A 155 1.90 15.49 -6.29
C ALA A 155 0.85 14.36 -6.32
N PHE A 156 -0.37 14.65 -5.87
CA PHE A 156 -1.48 13.70 -5.91
C PHE A 156 -2.70 14.31 -6.59
N TYR A 157 -3.54 13.42 -7.12
CA TYR A 157 -4.77 13.71 -7.82
C TYR A 157 -5.82 12.69 -7.43
N TYR A 158 -7.07 13.10 -7.33
CA TYR A 158 -8.17 12.18 -7.11
C TYR A 158 -9.45 12.63 -7.83
N SER A 159 -10.33 11.68 -8.10
CA SER A 159 -11.66 11.96 -8.61
C SER A 159 -12.66 10.95 -8.08
N VAL A 160 -13.89 11.41 -7.85
CA VAL A 160 -15.05 10.57 -7.57
C VAL A 160 -16.01 10.70 -8.74
N CYS A 161 -16.31 9.58 -9.38
CA CYS A 161 -17.03 9.54 -10.65
C CYS A 161 -17.85 8.25 -10.78
N GLN A 162 -18.71 8.19 -11.80
CA GLN A 162 -19.35 6.94 -12.20
C GLN A 162 -18.49 6.23 -13.25
N ASP A 163 -18.23 4.94 -13.06
CA ASP A 163 -17.41 4.16 -13.99
C ASP A 163 -17.87 2.69 -14.06
N SER A 164 -18.20 2.22 -15.28
CA SER A 164 -18.49 0.80 -15.53
C SER A 164 -17.29 0.03 -16.12
N LEU A 165 -16.29 0.74 -16.66
CA LEU A 165 -15.15 0.15 -17.38
C LEU A 165 -13.99 -0.22 -16.47
N ASN A 166 -13.92 0.33 -15.25
CA ASN A 166 -12.89 0.04 -14.25
C ASN A 166 -11.46 0.37 -14.72
N LYS A 167 -11.31 1.33 -15.63
CA LYS A 167 -9.99 1.71 -16.17
C LYS A 167 -9.21 2.50 -15.13
N GLU A 168 -7.93 2.19 -14.96
CA GLU A 168 -7.06 2.92 -14.04
C GLU A 168 -6.92 4.41 -14.44
N PRO A 169 -6.78 5.33 -13.48
CA PRO A 169 -6.42 6.71 -13.80
C PRO A 169 -5.01 6.76 -14.43
N THR A 170 -4.79 7.76 -15.28
CA THR A 170 -3.50 7.96 -15.98
C THR A 170 -3.00 9.39 -15.84
N TYR A 171 -1.70 9.57 -16.01
CA TYR A 171 -1.05 10.88 -15.96
C TYR A 171 -0.04 11.02 -17.10
N ASP A 172 -0.19 12.07 -17.91
CA ASP A 172 0.67 12.41 -19.04
C ASP A 172 1.10 13.89 -19.01
N GLY A 173 1.13 14.47 -17.80
CA GLY A 173 1.23 15.91 -17.56
C GLY A 173 -0.13 16.52 -17.20
N ALA A 174 -1.22 15.81 -17.52
CA ALA A 174 -2.56 16.06 -16.98
C ALA A 174 -3.11 14.79 -16.32
N PHE A 175 -3.94 14.98 -15.29
CA PHE A 175 -4.66 13.88 -14.66
C PHE A 175 -5.87 13.48 -15.51
N HIS A 176 -5.97 12.19 -15.83
CA HIS A 176 -7.11 11.60 -16.51
C HIS A 176 -7.77 10.55 -15.61
N GLU A 177 -9.00 10.81 -15.18
CA GLU A 177 -9.74 9.90 -14.29
C GLU A 177 -10.22 8.63 -14.99
N ASN A 178 -10.33 8.64 -16.33
CA ASN A 178 -10.77 7.51 -17.15
C ASN A 178 -12.12 6.90 -16.71
N CYS A 179 -13.06 7.75 -16.29
CA CYS A 179 -14.42 7.34 -15.95
C CYS A 179 -15.36 7.53 -17.16
N ASP A 180 -16.20 6.53 -17.44
CA ASP A 180 -17.16 6.60 -18.56
C ASP A 180 -18.39 7.48 -18.27
N LYS A 181 -18.59 7.90 -17.01
CA LYS A 181 -19.68 8.78 -16.54
C LYS A 181 -21.06 8.27 -16.96
N LYS A 182 -21.19 6.96 -17.13
CA LYS A 182 -22.44 6.35 -17.57
C LYS A 182 -23.47 6.38 -16.44
N ALA A 183 -24.67 6.85 -16.75
CA ALA A 183 -25.78 6.82 -15.79
C ALA A 183 -26.06 5.39 -15.32
N GLY A 184 -26.18 5.22 -13.99
CA GLY A 184 -26.39 3.93 -13.35
C GLY A 184 -25.15 3.04 -13.23
N ALA A 185 -23.96 3.53 -13.58
CA ALA A 185 -22.71 2.85 -13.25
C ALA A 185 -22.32 3.10 -11.78
N ASP A 186 -21.51 2.17 -11.23
CA ASP A 186 -21.02 2.23 -9.87
C ASP A 186 -20.24 3.53 -9.61
N THR A 187 -20.38 4.08 -8.41
CA THR A 187 -19.50 5.16 -7.95
C THR A 187 -18.12 4.61 -7.62
N VAL A 188 -17.08 5.21 -8.19
CA VAL A 188 -15.67 4.83 -8.01
C VAL A 188 -14.88 6.04 -7.52
N ILE A 189 -13.99 5.81 -6.55
CA ILE A 189 -12.98 6.77 -6.14
C ILE A 189 -11.66 6.33 -6.75
N LYS A 190 -10.99 7.23 -7.46
CA LYS A 190 -9.69 7.00 -8.09
C LYS A 190 -8.69 8.01 -7.56
N VAL A 191 -7.53 7.52 -7.15
CA VAL A 191 -6.42 8.31 -6.61
C VAL A 191 -5.17 7.97 -7.40
N LEU A 192 -4.38 8.99 -7.72
CA LEU A 192 -3.10 8.89 -8.40
C LEU A 192 -2.10 9.77 -7.67
N TRP A 193 -0.87 9.31 -7.49
CA TRP A 193 0.20 10.16 -6.97
C TRP A 193 1.53 9.84 -7.63
N LEU A 194 2.38 10.86 -7.68
CA LEU A 194 3.70 10.81 -8.28
C LEU A 194 4.75 10.70 -7.17
N LYS A 195 5.73 9.82 -7.36
CA LYS A 195 6.86 9.67 -6.46
C LYS A 195 8.15 9.67 -7.27
N ASP A 196 9.11 10.48 -6.86
CA ASP A 196 10.36 10.62 -7.59
C ASP A 196 11.20 9.34 -7.57
N LEU A 197 11.89 9.09 -8.68
CA LEU A 197 12.82 7.99 -8.86
C LEU A 197 14.13 8.29 -8.12
N GLU A 198 14.28 7.74 -6.92
CA GLU A 198 15.57 7.77 -6.22
C GLU A 198 16.55 6.76 -6.86
N GLY A 199 17.38 7.23 -7.80
CA GLY A 199 18.65 6.57 -8.15
C GLY A 199 18.61 5.46 -9.20
N GLY A 200 17.81 5.58 -10.27
CA GLY A 200 17.91 4.70 -11.43
C GLY A 200 16.66 4.67 -12.31
N LYS A 201 16.77 4.04 -13.49
CA LYS A 201 15.62 3.84 -14.39
C LYS A 201 14.59 2.92 -13.73
N ALA A 202 13.32 3.28 -13.84
CA ALA A 202 12.22 2.40 -13.46
C ALA A 202 12.27 1.07 -14.25
N ALA A 203 11.73 -0.01 -13.67
CA ALA A 203 11.53 -1.25 -14.40
C ALA A 203 10.60 -1.02 -15.61
N SER A 204 10.74 -1.82 -16.67
CA SER A 204 10.05 -1.64 -17.95
C SER A 204 8.52 -1.58 -17.84
N ASP A 205 7.97 -2.18 -16.80
CA ASP A 205 6.52 -2.35 -16.62
C ASP A 205 5.92 -1.29 -15.68
N VAL A 206 6.75 -0.37 -15.16
CA VAL A 206 6.32 0.70 -14.26
C VAL A 206 5.89 1.92 -15.06
N LYS A 207 4.67 2.39 -14.82
CA LYS A 207 4.17 3.64 -15.39
C LYS A 207 4.97 4.80 -14.80
N THR A 208 5.60 5.59 -15.66
CA THR A 208 6.44 6.73 -15.27
C THR A 208 6.02 7.97 -16.04
N TYR A 209 6.28 9.12 -15.44
CA TYR A 209 6.19 10.42 -16.09
C TYR A 209 7.43 11.21 -15.68
N GLU A 210 8.21 11.65 -16.66
CA GLU A 210 9.53 12.25 -16.43
C GLU A 210 10.37 11.37 -15.47
N ASP A 211 10.80 11.93 -14.34
CA ASP A 211 11.59 11.24 -13.33
C ASP A 211 10.76 10.71 -12.15
N SER A 212 9.44 10.57 -12.31
CA SER A 212 8.54 10.08 -11.26
C SER A 212 7.80 8.79 -11.65
N ILE A 213 7.61 7.91 -10.69
CA ILE A 213 6.72 6.74 -10.77
C ILE A 213 5.28 7.19 -10.54
N ILE A 214 4.37 6.68 -11.38
CA ILE A 214 2.93 6.88 -11.24
C ILE A 214 2.35 5.71 -10.44
N TYR A 215 1.82 6.03 -9.25
CA TYR A 215 1.03 5.09 -8.46
C TYR A 215 -0.45 5.40 -8.60
N THR A 216 -1.26 4.35 -8.58
CA THR A 216 -2.73 4.46 -8.66
C THR A 216 -3.38 3.60 -7.59
N TYR A 217 -4.53 4.08 -7.10
CA TYR A 217 -5.43 3.33 -6.24
C TYR A 217 -6.86 3.60 -6.67
N GLN A 218 -7.71 2.57 -6.70
CA GLN A 218 -9.12 2.75 -6.99
C GLN A 218 -9.99 1.82 -6.16
N VAL A 219 -11.15 2.31 -5.75
CA VAL A 219 -12.14 1.53 -5.00
C VAL A 219 -13.55 1.85 -5.47
N ARG A 220 -14.39 0.82 -5.55
CA ARG A 220 -15.82 0.96 -5.81
C ARG A 220 -16.57 1.16 -4.50
N VAL A 221 -17.44 2.17 -4.46
CA VAL A 221 -18.38 2.38 -3.38
C VAL A 221 -19.49 1.35 -3.55
N ARG A 222 -19.47 0.27 -2.75
CA ARG A 222 -20.39 -0.86 -2.96
C ARG A 222 -21.83 -0.45 -2.62
N GLU A 223 -22.64 -0.31 -3.65
CA GLU A 223 -24.10 -0.15 -3.60
C GLU A 223 -24.74 -1.54 -3.34
N LYS A 224 -24.68 -2.04 -2.10
CA LYS A 224 -25.53 -3.16 -1.67
C LYS A 224 -26.81 -2.66 -1.04
#